data_AF-A0A7J4GU35-F1
#
_entry.id   AF-A0A7J4GU35-F1
#
_cell.length_a   1.000
_cell.length_b   1.000
_cell.length_c   1.000
_cell.angle_alpha   90.00
_cell.angle_beta   90.00
_cell.angle_gamma   90.00
#
_symmetry.space_group_name_H-M   'P 1'
#
loop_
_entity.id
_entity.type
_entity.pdbx_description
1 polymer ?
#
loop_
_entity_poly.entity_id
_entity_poly.type
_entity_poly.pdbx_seq_one_letter_code
_entity_poly.pdbx_strand_id
1 'polypeptide(L)'
;MSENESQANLNLLKWSMILTGVSLALIIWQGMSGIGQLGYTFEGWLLEDYHASAGEIGLVISLIGLSLFLASKHEDKKLKGMQMGYATMWLLQIGLAHAISGTPWIGMIHVLIAFMMFGHGLMMMPKFKDALTK
;
A
#
# COMPACT_ATOMS: atom_id res chain seq x y z
N MET A 1 -16.23 14.62 -22.96
CA MET A 1 -14.81 14.51 -22.56
C MET A 1 -13.97 14.56 -23.83
N SER A 2 -12.94 15.40 -23.89
CA SER A 2 -12.04 15.40 -25.05
C SER A 2 -11.20 14.12 -25.09
N GLU A 3 -10.69 13.73 -26.25
CA GLU A 3 -9.81 12.55 -26.38
C GLU A 3 -8.55 12.68 -25.49
N ASN A 4 -7.98 13.88 -25.42
CA ASN A 4 -6.85 14.19 -24.53
C ASN A 4 -7.20 14.04 -23.05
N GLU A 5 -8.40 14.45 -22.63
CA GLU A 5 -8.88 14.31 -21.25
C GLU A 5 -9.12 12.83 -20.90
N SER A 6 -9.65 12.05 -21.86
CA SER A 6 -9.82 10.60 -21.70
C SER A 6 -8.48 9.90 -21.49
N GLN A 7 -7.49 10.20 -22.34
CA GLN A 7 -6.16 9.62 -22.24
C GLN A 7 -5.44 10.02 -20.93
N ALA A 8 -5.59 11.28 -20.50
CA ALA A 8 -5.05 11.75 -19.23
C ALA A 8 -5.64 10.98 -18.04
N ASN A 9 -6.96 10.77 -18.03
CA ASN A 9 -7.64 10.01 -16.97
C ASN A 9 -7.18 8.55 -16.92
N LEU A 10 -7.03 7.89 -18.07
CA LEU A 10 -6.48 6.53 -18.14
C LEU A 10 -5.04 6.46 -17.63
N ASN A 11 -4.21 7.46 -17.92
CA ASN A 11 -2.85 7.54 -17.41
C ASN A 11 -2.82 7.68 -15.87
N LEU A 12 -3.70 8.51 -15.29
CA LEU A 12 -3.83 8.62 -13.83
C LEU A 12 -4.23 7.28 -13.19
N LEU A 13 -5.19 6.57 -13.80
CA LEU A 13 -5.60 5.24 -13.34
C LEU A 13 -4.44 4.23 -13.43
N LYS A 14 -3.65 4.27 -14.51
CA LYS A 14 -2.47 3.43 -14.69
C LYS A 14 -1.40 3.70 -13.63
N TRP A 15 -1.15 4.97 -13.30
CA TRP A 15 -0.23 5.31 -12.22
C TRP A 15 -0.73 4.86 -10.85
N SER A 16 -2.05 4.92 -10.60
CA SER A 16 -2.63 4.34 -9.38
C SER A 16 -2.37 2.83 -9.28
N MET A 17 -2.52 2.09 -10.38
CA MET A 17 -2.15 0.67 -10.45
C MET A 17 -0.66 0.43 -10.17
N ILE A 18 0.22 1.21 -10.80
CA ILE A 18 1.68 1.08 -10.62
C ILE A 18 2.06 1.35 -9.16
N LEU A 19 1.55 2.42 -8.55
CA LEU A 19 1.81 2.74 -7.15
C LEU A 19 1.27 1.67 -6.20
N THR A 20 0.14 1.04 -6.52
CA THR A 20 -0.34 -0.14 -5.79
C THR A 20 0.67 -1.30 -5.89
N GLY A 21 1.24 -1.54 -7.08
CA GLY A 21 2.32 -2.51 -7.27
C GLY A 21 3.60 -2.19 -6.50
N VAL A 22 4.04 -0.93 -6.48
CA VAL A 22 5.19 -0.48 -5.68
C VAL A 22 4.92 -0.67 -4.19
N SER A 23 3.72 -0.32 -3.74
CA SER A 23 3.27 -0.54 -2.37
C SER A 23 3.30 -2.02 -1.97
N LEU A 24 2.92 -2.94 -2.86
CA LEU A 24 3.05 -4.38 -2.61
C LEU A 24 4.50 -4.82 -2.42
N ALA A 25 5.44 -4.31 -3.23
CA ALA A 25 6.86 -4.60 -3.05
C ALA A 25 7.37 -4.06 -1.70
N LEU A 26 6.91 -2.87 -1.27
CA LEU A 26 7.22 -2.32 0.04
C LEU A 26 6.67 -3.17 1.18
N ILE A 27 5.47 -3.74 1.06
CA ILE A 27 4.93 -4.64 2.11
C ILE A 27 5.79 -5.90 2.25
N ILE A 28 6.31 -6.45 1.15
CA ILE A 28 7.25 -7.57 1.20
C ILE A 28 8.53 -7.14 1.92
N TRP A 29 9.07 -5.96 1.61
CA TRP A 29 10.21 -5.40 2.33
C TRP A 29 9.93 -5.19 3.83
N GLN A 30 8.75 -4.69 4.21
CA GLN A 30 8.31 -4.54 5.60
C GLN A 30 8.30 -5.89 6.33
N GLY A 31 7.75 -6.93 5.69
CA GLY A 31 7.76 -8.29 6.25
C GLY A 31 9.17 -8.83 6.46
N MET A 32 10.05 -8.67 5.46
CA MET A 32 11.45 -9.12 5.56
C MET A 32 12.24 -8.36 6.62
N SER A 33 12.12 -7.03 6.65
CA SER A 33 12.82 -6.18 7.62
C SER A 33 12.32 -6.40 9.05
N GLY A 34 11.01 -6.59 9.24
CA GLY A 34 10.43 -6.89 10.56
C GLY A 34 10.89 -8.26 11.10
N ILE A 35 10.92 -9.30 10.26
CA ILE A 35 11.48 -10.62 10.66
C ILE A 35 12.99 -10.50 10.89
N GLY A 36 13.70 -9.73 10.07
CA GLY A 36 15.14 -9.56 10.15
C GLY A 36 15.61 -9.03 11.51
N GLN A 37 14.81 -8.15 12.14
CA GLN A 37 15.08 -7.60 13.47
C GLN A 37 15.05 -8.67 14.59
N LEU A 38 14.45 -9.84 14.38
CA LEU A 38 14.36 -10.92 15.38
C LEU A 38 15.63 -11.78 15.48
N GLY A 39 16.78 -11.27 15.04
CA GLY A 39 18.09 -11.93 15.18
C GLY A 39 18.79 -12.30 13.86
N TYR A 40 18.29 -11.83 12.72
CA TYR A 40 18.93 -11.98 11.40
C TYR A 40 19.57 -10.66 10.92
N THR A 41 20.04 -9.82 11.84
CA THR A 41 20.72 -8.55 11.53
C THR A 41 22.23 -8.74 11.42
N PHE A 42 22.84 -8.11 10.41
CA PHE A 42 24.29 -7.95 10.32
C PHE A 42 24.74 -6.69 11.09
N GLU A 43 25.95 -6.71 11.63
CA GLU A 43 26.52 -5.56 12.34
C GLU A 43 26.51 -4.31 11.43
N GLY A 44 25.98 -3.19 11.96
CA GLY A 44 25.88 -1.91 11.22
C GLY A 44 24.59 -1.69 10.42
N TRP A 45 23.62 -2.61 10.45
CA TRP A 45 22.33 -2.42 9.77
C TRP A 45 21.31 -1.68 10.66
N LEU A 46 20.89 -0.48 10.22
CA LEU A 46 19.79 0.30 10.83
C LEU A 46 18.41 -0.24 10.39
N LEU A 47 18.18 -1.54 10.58
CA LEU A 47 17.01 -2.23 10.03
C LEU A 47 15.69 -1.78 10.66
N GLU A 48 15.72 -1.31 11.92
CA GLU A 48 14.58 -0.71 12.60
C GLU A 48 14.15 0.61 11.95
N ASP A 49 15.11 1.52 11.76
CA ASP A 49 14.85 2.82 11.12
C ASP A 49 14.35 2.66 9.68
N TYR A 50 14.94 1.74 8.91
CA TYR A 50 14.50 1.45 7.55
C TYR A 50 13.14 0.76 7.50
N HIS A 51 12.80 -0.05 8.51
CA HIS A 51 11.47 -0.61 8.64
C HIS A 51 10.44 0.50 8.90
N ALA A 52 10.66 1.36 9.89
CA ALA A 52 9.76 2.48 10.19
C ALA A 52 9.57 3.40 8.98
N SER A 53 10.68 3.81 8.34
CA SER A 53 10.66 4.70 7.17
C SER A 53 9.89 4.11 5.99
N ALA A 54 10.07 2.81 5.72
CA ALA A 54 9.36 2.17 4.62
C ALA A 54 7.85 2.02 4.89
N GLY A 55 7.44 1.95 6.16
CA GLY A 55 6.03 2.05 6.54
C GLY A 55 5.42 3.42 6.19
N GLU A 56 6.11 4.51 6.54
CA GLU A 56 5.66 5.88 6.23
C GLU A 56 5.58 6.12 4.72
N ILE A 57 6.61 5.69 3.99
CA ILE A 57 6.65 5.77 2.52
C ILE A 57 5.48 5.00 1.91
N GLY A 58 5.19 3.80 2.41
CA GLY A 58 4.07 2.99 1.95
C GLY A 58 2.72 3.69 2.13
N LEU A 59 2.50 4.34 3.28
CA LEU A 59 1.31 5.17 3.50
C LEU A 59 1.20 6.31 2.49
N VAL A 60 2.28 7.07 2.29
CA VAL A 60 2.29 8.18 1.32
C VAL A 60 1.98 7.68 -0.10
N ILE A 61 2.62 6.59 -0.52
CA ILE A 61 2.37 5.97 -1.83
C ILE A 61 0.91 5.55 -1.98
N SER A 62 0.32 4.96 -0.94
CA SER A 62 -1.09 4.56 -0.97
C SER A 62 -2.05 5.75 -1.06
N LEU A 63 -1.76 6.87 -0.37
CA LEU A 63 -2.56 8.09 -0.44
C LEU A 63 -2.46 8.77 -1.80
N ILE A 64 -1.25 8.80 -2.40
CA ILE A 64 -1.06 9.29 -3.77
C ILE A 64 -1.80 8.38 -4.75
N GLY A 65 -1.67 7.05 -4.61
CA GLY A 65 -2.38 6.07 -5.44
C GLY A 65 -3.90 6.26 -5.41
N LEU A 66 -4.48 6.47 -4.22
CA LEU A 66 -5.90 6.77 -4.06
C LEU A 66 -6.26 8.11 -4.71
N SER A 67 -5.44 9.14 -4.51
CA SER A 67 -5.69 10.47 -5.08
C SER A 67 -5.68 10.44 -6.60
N LEU A 68 -4.74 9.72 -7.22
CA LEU A 68 -4.68 9.49 -8.67
C LEU A 68 -5.91 8.70 -9.16
N PHE A 69 -6.35 7.69 -8.40
CA PHE A 69 -7.57 6.95 -8.71
C PHE A 69 -8.78 7.88 -8.73
N LEU A 70 -8.97 8.70 -7.69
CA LEU A 70 -10.10 9.62 -7.60
C LEU A 70 -10.04 10.71 -8.69
N ALA A 71 -8.84 11.23 -8.96
CA ALA A 71 -8.60 12.22 -10.01
C ALA A 71 -8.84 11.67 -11.42
N SER A 72 -8.65 10.38 -11.64
CA SER A 72 -8.98 9.73 -12.93
C SER A 72 -10.48 9.74 -13.25
N LYS A 73 -11.34 10.07 -12.28
CA LYS A 73 -12.81 10.03 -12.38
C LYS A 73 -13.37 8.68 -12.87
N HIS A 74 -12.62 7.60 -12.70
CA HIS A 74 -13.05 6.27 -13.12
C HIS A 74 -14.29 5.81 -12.31
N GLU A 75 -15.28 5.24 -12.99
CA GLU A 75 -16.61 5.00 -12.41
C GLU A 75 -16.76 3.66 -11.69
N ASP A 76 -15.75 2.78 -11.72
CA ASP A 76 -15.81 1.49 -11.02
C ASP A 76 -15.87 1.70 -9.49
N LYS A 77 -17.10 1.66 -8.95
CA LYS A 77 -17.39 1.81 -7.53
C LYS A 77 -16.71 0.73 -6.67
N LYS A 78 -16.56 -0.48 -7.20
CA LYS A 78 -15.93 -1.60 -6.48
C LYS A 78 -14.43 -1.35 -6.35
N LEU A 79 -13.76 -1.01 -7.45
CA LEU A 79 -12.33 -0.69 -7.43
C LEU A 79 -12.04 0.57 -6.60
N LYS A 80 -12.92 1.58 -6.67
CA LYS A 80 -12.87 2.76 -5.79
C LYS A 80 -12.93 2.39 -4.32
N GLY A 81 -13.89 1.54 -3.93
CA GLY A 81 -14.02 1.04 -2.56
C GLY A 81 -12.78 0.26 -2.11
N MET A 82 -12.22 -0.57 -2.99
CA MET A 82 -10.98 -1.29 -2.70
C MET A 82 -9.78 -0.36 -2.51
N GLN A 83 -9.63 0.67 -3.34
CA GLN A 83 -8.57 1.68 -3.18
C GLN A 83 -8.68 2.46 -1.88
N MET A 84 -9.89 2.90 -1.50
CA MET A 84 -10.11 3.56 -0.22
C MET A 84 -9.78 2.63 0.95
N GLY A 85 -10.24 1.37 0.89
CA GLY A 85 -9.92 0.36 1.90
C GLY A 85 -8.42 0.09 2.02
N TYR A 86 -7.69 0.09 0.90
CA TYR A 86 -6.24 -0.09 0.88
C TYR A 86 -5.51 1.05 1.60
N ALA A 87 -5.87 2.30 1.31
CA ALA A 87 -5.32 3.46 2.01
C ALA A 87 -5.65 3.46 3.51
N THR A 88 -6.88 3.06 3.87
CA THR A 88 -7.26 2.91 5.29
C THR A 88 -6.43 1.85 5.99
N MET A 89 -6.14 0.71 5.36
CA MET A 89 -5.27 -0.32 5.96
C MET A 89 -3.85 0.21 6.20
N TRP A 90 -3.30 1.00 5.29
CA TRP A 90 -2.01 1.68 5.50
C TRP A 90 -2.04 2.65 6.69
N LEU A 91 -3.11 3.45 6.81
CA LEU A 91 -3.30 4.35 7.95
C LEU A 91 -3.37 3.58 9.26
N LEU A 92 -4.13 2.49 9.30
CA LEU A 92 -4.21 1.62 10.48
C LEU A 92 -2.86 0.99 10.80
N GLN A 93 -2.11 0.55 9.79
CA GLN A 93 -0.82 -0.10 9.99
C GLN A 93 0.21 0.84 10.61
N ILE A 94 0.28 2.08 10.13
CA ILE A 94 1.15 3.12 10.68
C ILE A 94 0.66 3.61 12.05
N GLY A 95 -0.65 3.77 12.23
CA GLY A 95 -1.22 4.14 13.51
C GLY A 95 -0.91 3.10 14.60
N LEU A 96 -1.02 1.81 14.26
CA LEU A 96 -0.62 0.72 15.14
C LEU A 96 0.88 0.75 15.42
N ALA A 97 1.73 0.91 14.40
CA ALA A 97 3.18 0.95 14.58
C ALA A 97 3.62 2.02 15.61
N HIS A 98 3.08 3.23 15.50
CA HIS A 98 3.34 4.31 16.45
C HIS A 98 2.72 4.08 17.84
N ALA A 99 1.62 3.33 17.90
CA ALA A 99 0.97 2.97 19.15
C ALA A 99 1.61 1.76 19.86
N ILE A 100 2.58 1.07 19.25
CA ILE A 100 3.31 -0.05 19.88
C ILE A 100 4.17 0.51 21.02
N SER A 101 3.54 0.56 22.19
CA SER A 101 4.20 0.72 23.49
C SER A 101 4.43 -0.68 24.07
N GLY A 102 5.48 -1.36 23.59
CA GLY A 102 6.03 -2.57 24.22
C GLY A 102 5.07 -3.75 24.44
N THR A 103 3.93 -3.79 23.74
CA THR A 103 2.85 -4.73 24.02
C THR A 103 2.79 -5.84 22.95
N PRO A 104 3.21 -7.08 23.25
CA PRO A 104 3.43 -8.12 22.23
C PRO A 104 2.19 -8.49 21.39
N TRP A 105 0.99 -8.41 21.96
CA TRP A 105 -0.25 -8.75 21.23
C TRP A 105 -0.60 -7.76 20.13
N ILE A 106 -0.20 -6.48 20.27
CA ILE A 106 -0.40 -5.46 19.23
C ILE A 106 0.48 -5.76 18.02
N GLY A 107 1.69 -6.28 18.23
CA GLY A 107 2.58 -6.74 17.17
C GLY A 107 1.98 -7.87 16.33
N MET A 108 1.26 -8.81 16.95
CA MET A 108 0.57 -9.88 16.22
C MET A 108 -0.54 -9.34 15.31
N ILE A 109 -1.33 -8.37 15.80
CA ILE A 109 -2.38 -7.73 15.01
C ILE A 109 -1.79 -6.95 13.84
N HIS A 110 -0.70 -6.21 14.06
CA HIS A 110 0.02 -5.47 13.03
C HIS A 110 0.47 -6.39 11.89
N VAL A 111 1.03 -7.57 12.21
CA VAL A 111 1.44 -8.54 11.19
C VAL A 111 0.24 -9.11 10.42
N LEU A 112 -0.86 -9.44 11.10
CA LEU A 112 -2.08 -9.93 10.43
C LEU A 112 -2.67 -8.91 9.46
N ILE A 113 -2.68 -7.62 9.85
CA ILE A 113 -3.12 -6.53 8.98
C ILE A 113 -2.19 -6.40 7.77
N ALA A 114 -0.87 -6.54 7.93
CA ALA A 114 0.07 -6.53 6.81
C ALA A 114 -0.26 -7.59 5.76
N PHE A 115 -0.58 -8.83 6.18
CA PHE A 115 -0.96 -9.91 5.28
C PHE A 115 -2.28 -9.63 4.56
N MET A 116 -3.29 -9.15 5.29
CA MET A 116 -4.57 -8.76 4.69
C MET A 116 -4.40 -7.63 3.67
N MET A 117 -3.58 -6.63 4.01
CA MET A 117 -3.25 -5.52 3.13
C MET A 117 -2.54 -6.02 1.86
N PHE A 118 -1.56 -6.91 1.98
CA PHE A 118 -0.88 -7.53 0.84
C PHE A 118 -1.87 -8.30 -0.07
N GLY A 119 -2.67 -9.19 0.52
CA GLY A 119 -3.68 -9.95 -0.24
C GLY A 119 -4.70 -9.05 -0.93
N HIS A 120 -5.16 -7.99 -0.26
CA HIS A 120 -6.07 -7.01 -0.83
C HIS A 120 -5.46 -6.25 -2.01
N GLY A 121 -4.21 -5.79 -1.89
CA GLY A 121 -3.51 -5.15 -3.00
C GLY A 121 -3.33 -6.09 -4.19
N LEU A 122 -3.00 -7.36 -3.96
CA LEU A 122 -2.92 -8.37 -5.03
C LEU A 122 -4.26 -8.57 -5.75
N MET A 123 -5.38 -8.61 -5.02
CA MET A 123 -6.72 -8.71 -5.59
C MET A 123 -7.12 -7.49 -6.44
N MET A 124 -6.51 -6.32 -6.19
CA MET A 124 -6.78 -5.09 -6.94
C MET A 124 -6.06 -5.07 -8.29
N MET A 125 -4.87 -5.67 -8.40
CA MET A 125 -4.07 -5.68 -9.64
C MET A 125 -4.82 -6.16 -10.88
N PRO A 126 -5.54 -7.32 -10.87
CA PRO A 126 -6.31 -7.73 -12.04
C PRO A 126 -7.48 -6.79 -12.32
N LYS A 127 -8.11 -6.20 -11.29
CA LYS A 127 -9.22 -5.25 -11.48
C LYS A 127 -8.77 -3.95 -12.13
N PHE A 128 -7.59 -3.48 -11.77
CA PHE A 128 -6.96 -2.36 -12.46
C PHE A 128 -6.69 -2.68 -13.92
N LYS A 129 -6.16 -3.86 -14.21
CA LYS A 129 -5.90 -4.30 -15.58
C LYS A 129 -7.20 -4.30 -16.39
N ASP A 130 -8.27 -4.89 -15.85
CA ASP A 130 -9.59 -4.91 -16.49
C ASP A 130 -10.13 -3.50 -16.73
N ALA A 131 -9.92 -2.58 -15.78
CA ALA A 131 -10.36 -1.18 -15.88
C ALA A 131 -9.58 -0.36 -16.90
N LEU A 132 -8.34 -0.74 -17.22
CA LEU A 132 -7.47 -0.07 -18.18
C LEU A 132 -7.62 -0.60 -19.62
N THR A 133 -8.22 -1.77 -19.80
CA THR A 133 -8.40 -2.41 -21.11
C THR A 133 -9.83 -2.33 -21.64
N LYS A 134 -10.74 -1.72 -20.87
CA LYS A 134 -12.11 -1.38 -21.30
C LYS A 134 -12.14 0.01 -21.89
#